data_AF-A0A8T2BLA1-F1
#
_entry.id   AF-A0A8T2BLA1-F1
#
_cell.length_a   1.000
_cell.length_b   1.000
_cell.length_c   1.000
_cell.angle_alpha   90.00
_cell.angle_beta   90.00
_cell.angle_gamma   90.00
#
_symmetry.space_group_name_H-M   'P 1'
#
loop_
_entity.id
_entity.type
_entity.pdbx_description
1 polymer ?
#
loop_
_entity_poly.entity_id
_entity_poly.type
_entity_poly.pdbx_seq_one_letter_code
_entity_poly.pdbx_strand_id
1 'polypeptide(L)'
;SLFFFLKNSLGVEMGWWWRKRNKKRTLERGAMVLEDLIELGHGISNPIKFFSADEIRKATDNFSDSNRVVSIGDFFHYYKWYSGKNENHPMILIKKCDGLKVFGLSSLFRVDLVCRDIAVSSMVSGHKNFLKLVGCCLELEYPVMVYNGVKKHYRLKISEQPWKRRMKIAEDIATALAYLHTAFPRPFVYRNMYPENILLDEDGVAKLIDFTYCVSIPEGETFVNVVDKAKVFYSYLNDYDNSSGVVSEKTDVFAFGLLWV
;
A
#
# COMPACT_ATOMS: atom_id res chain seq x y z
N SER A 1 11.56 10.81 -49.24
CA SER A 1 10.11 10.50 -49.23
C SER A 1 9.80 9.13 -48.59
N LEU A 2 10.51 8.04 -48.95
CA LEU A 2 10.25 6.70 -48.39
C LEU A 2 10.61 6.53 -46.89
N PHE A 3 11.70 7.16 -46.43
CA PHE A 3 12.16 7.10 -45.03
C PHE A 3 11.19 7.74 -44.02
N PHE A 4 10.43 8.76 -44.45
CA PHE A 4 9.46 9.44 -43.58
C PHE A 4 8.20 8.59 -43.37
N PHE A 5 7.75 7.89 -44.43
CA PHE A 5 6.64 6.94 -44.36
C PHE A 5 6.97 5.70 -43.52
N LEU A 6 8.17 5.13 -43.65
CA LEU A 6 8.61 4.01 -42.81
C LEU A 6 8.72 4.40 -41.33
N LYS A 7 9.23 5.61 -41.03
CA LYS A 7 9.36 6.10 -39.65
C LYS A 7 7.99 6.39 -39.01
N ASN A 8 7.04 6.91 -39.77
CA ASN A 8 5.65 7.08 -39.32
C ASN A 8 4.90 5.75 -39.18
N SER A 9 5.08 4.80 -40.11
CA SER A 9 4.46 3.47 -40.03
C SER A 9 5.00 2.69 -38.82
N LEU A 10 6.32 2.69 -38.61
CA LEU A 10 6.95 2.09 -37.43
C LEU A 10 6.55 2.81 -36.13
N GLY A 11 6.41 4.14 -36.15
CA GLY A 11 5.93 4.90 -34.99
C GLY A 11 4.47 4.61 -34.63
N VAL A 12 3.61 4.46 -35.65
CA VAL A 12 2.20 4.06 -35.48
C VAL A 12 2.13 2.62 -34.98
N GLU A 13 2.82 1.67 -35.62
CA GLU A 13 2.86 0.28 -35.18
C GLU A 13 3.42 0.14 -33.76
N MET A 14 4.55 0.77 -33.43
CA MET A 14 5.08 0.79 -32.07
C MET A 14 4.09 1.39 -31.07
N GLY A 15 3.38 2.46 -31.43
CA GLY A 15 2.31 3.03 -30.60
C GLY A 15 1.10 2.10 -30.43
N TRP A 16 0.76 1.30 -31.44
CA TRP A 16 -0.27 0.26 -31.36
C TRP A 16 0.15 -0.90 -30.44
N TRP A 17 1.37 -1.42 -30.60
CA TRP A 17 1.93 -2.48 -29.75
C TRP A 17 2.06 -2.04 -28.29
N TRP A 18 2.49 -0.79 -28.05
CA TRP A 18 2.60 -0.22 -26.72
C TRP A 18 1.22 -0.11 -26.05
N ARG A 19 0.22 0.40 -26.76
CA ARG A 19 -1.17 0.47 -26.26
C ARG A 19 -1.74 -0.91 -25.94
N LYS A 20 -1.53 -1.90 -26.82
CA LYS A 20 -1.97 -3.28 -26.61
C LYS A 20 -1.30 -3.90 -25.36
N ARG A 21 0.01 -3.69 -25.19
CA ARG A 21 0.78 -4.19 -24.05
C ARG A 21 0.34 -3.56 -22.73
N ASN A 22 0.11 -2.25 -22.71
CA ASN A 22 -0.37 -1.57 -21.51
C ASN A 22 -1.78 -2.01 -21.13
N LYS A 23 -2.69 -2.14 -22.10
CA LYS A 23 -4.04 -2.68 -21.85
C LYS A 23 -3.97 -4.08 -21.24
N LYS A 24 -3.09 -4.95 -21.74
CA LYS A 24 -2.88 -6.29 -21.17
C LYS A 24 -2.43 -6.22 -19.71
N ARG A 25 -1.40 -5.41 -19.41
CA ARG A 25 -0.89 -5.22 -18.04
C ARG A 25 -1.95 -4.69 -17.07
N THR A 26 -2.75 -3.72 -17.51
CA THR A 26 -3.84 -3.17 -16.70
C THR A 26 -4.88 -4.24 -16.37
N LEU A 27 -5.23 -5.09 -17.33
CA LEU A 27 -6.15 -6.21 -17.11
C LEU A 27 -5.55 -7.25 -16.15
N GLU A 28 -4.29 -7.65 -16.35
CA GLU A 28 -3.57 -8.59 -15.47
C GLU A 28 -3.55 -8.08 -14.01
N ARG A 29 -3.29 -6.78 -13.81
CA ARG A 29 -3.30 -6.15 -12.47
C ARG A 29 -4.70 -6.06 -11.88
N GLY A 30 -5.70 -5.73 -12.70
CA GLY A 30 -7.10 -5.71 -12.29
C GLY A 30 -7.55 -7.09 -11.82
N ALA A 31 -7.12 -8.15 -12.51
CA ALA A 31 -7.37 -9.53 -12.11
C ALA A 31 -6.73 -9.84 -10.75
N MET A 32 -5.46 -9.47 -10.52
CA MET A 32 -4.80 -9.67 -9.23
C MET A 32 -5.53 -8.97 -8.08
N VAL A 33 -5.96 -7.71 -8.26
CA VAL A 33 -6.74 -6.99 -7.23
C VAL A 33 -8.06 -7.72 -6.97
N LEU A 34 -8.74 -8.18 -8.02
CA LEU A 34 -10.00 -8.91 -7.90
C LEU A 34 -9.82 -10.27 -7.21
N GLU A 35 -8.75 -11.00 -7.50
CA GLU A 35 -8.39 -12.25 -6.84
C GLU A 35 -8.21 -12.04 -5.34
N ASP A 36 -7.40 -11.06 -4.90
CA ASP A 36 -7.23 -10.74 -3.48
C ASP A 36 -8.54 -10.25 -2.84
N LEU A 37 -9.39 -9.50 -3.57
CA LEU A 37 -10.71 -9.07 -3.08
C LEU A 37 -11.63 -10.27 -2.81
N ILE A 38 -11.64 -11.25 -3.70
CA ILE A 38 -12.43 -12.48 -3.57
C ILE A 38 -11.87 -13.36 -2.46
N GLU A 39 -10.55 -13.59 -2.49
CA GLU A 39 -9.88 -14.45 -1.53
C GLU A 39 -10.04 -13.87 -0.12
N LEU A 40 -9.58 -12.65 0.13
CA LEU A 40 -9.53 -12.10 1.49
C LEU A 40 -10.89 -11.57 1.96
N GLY A 41 -11.67 -10.93 1.08
CA GLY A 41 -12.89 -10.19 1.43
C GLY A 41 -14.19 -10.80 0.93
N HIS A 42 -14.16 -11.98 0.31
CA HIS A 42 -15.33 -12.61 -0.34
C HIS A 42 -15.98 -11.66 -1.38
N GLY A 43 -15.18 -10.81 -2.02
CA GLY A 43 -15.61 -9.81 -2.98
C GLY A 43 -16.19 -8.53 -2.37
N ILE A 44 -16.27 -8.42 -1.04
CA ILE A 44 -16.79 -7.25 -0.33
C ILE A 44 -15.65 -6.25 -0.12
N SER A 45 -15.84 -5.02 -0.59
CA SER A 45 -14.91 -3.91 -0.39
C SER A 45 -15.61 -2.56 -0.48
N ASN A 46 -14.95 -1.50 0.01
CA ASN A 46 -15.39 -0.15 -0.31
C ASN A 46 -15.15 0.16 -1.79
N PRO A 47 -15.97 0.99 -2.44
CA PRO A 47 -15.82 1.32 -3.85
C PRO A 47 -14.42 1.86 -4.19
N ILE A 48 -13.77 1.25 -5.17
CA ILE A 48 -12.44 1.66 -5.66
C ILE A 48 -12.63 2.47 -6.95
N LYS A 49 -12.24 3.75 -6.94
CA LYS A 49 -12.17 4.53 -8.18
C LYS A 49 -10.91 4.16 -8.97
N PHE A 50 -11.05 3.81 -10.24
CA PHE A 50 -9.91 3.66 -11.14
C PHE A 50 -9.61 4.98 -11.82
N PHE A 51 -8.42 5.53 -11.56
CA PHE A 51 -7.91 6.74 -12.18
C PHE A 51 -7.05 6.39 -13.39
N SER A 52 -7.16 7.21 -14.43
CA SER A 52 -6.26 7.17 -15.58
C SER A 52 -4.86 7.65 -15.21
N ALA A 53 -3.85 7.23 -15.98
CA ALA A 53 -2.48 7.69 -15.79
C ALA A 53 -2.37 9.23 -15.95
N ASP A 54 -3.19 9.83 -16.81
CA ASP A 54 -3.17 11.28 -17.07
C ASP A 54 -3.80 12.08 -15.92
N GLU A 55 -4.85 11.57 -15.28
CA GLU A 55 -5.38 12.15 -14.04
C GLU A 55 -4.32 12.18 -12.95
N ILE A 56 -3.59 11.07 -12.77
CA ILE A 56 -2.53 11.00 -11.75
C ILE A 56 -1.38 11.97 -12.08
N ARG A 57 -0.93 12.03 -13.34
CA ARG A 57 0.12 12.98 -13.75
C ARG A 57 -0.33 14.42 -13.54
N LYS A 58 -1.55 14.78 -13.95
CA LYS A 58 -2.10 16.13 -13.76
C LYS A 58 -2.19 16.48 -12.28
N ALA A 59 -2.68 15.56 -11.45
CA ALA A 59 -2.86 15.80 -10.02
C ALA A 59 -1.55 16.00 -9.25
N THR A 60 -0.43 15.43 -9.74
CA THR A 60 0.89 15.47 -9.09
C THR A 60 1.88 16.42 -9.76
N ASP A 61 1.47 17.15 -10.79
CA ASP A 61 2.38 17.89 -11.68
C ASP A 61 3.52 16.99 -12.19
N ASN A 62 3.12 15.87 -12.81
CA ASN A 62 4.01 14.83 -13.32
C ASN A 62 5.01 14.31 -12.26
N PHE A 63 4.52 14.06 -11.04
CA PHE A 63 5.32 13.62 -9.90
C PHE A 63 6.46 14.58 -9.54
N SER A 64 6.22 15.89 -9.65
CA SER A 64 7.16 16.95 -9.28
C SER A 64 7.64 16.79 -7.84
N ASP A 65 8.94 17.00 -7.60
CA ASP A 65 9.53 16.96 -6.26
C ASP A 65 8.94 18.03 -5.33
N SER A 66 8.39 19.12 -5.88
CA SER A 66 7.67 20.14 -5.10
C SER A 66 6.41 19.60 -4.41
N ASN A 67 5.81 18.53 -4.94
CA ASN A 67 4.66 17.83 -4.37
C ASN A 67 5.08 16.62 -3.54
N ARG A 68 6.37 16.34 -3.39
CA ARG A 68 6.85 15.14 -2.68
C ARG A 68 6.61 15.28 -1.18
N VAL A 69 6.02 14.24 -0.61
CA VAL A 69 5.81 14.09 0.83
C VAL A 69 6.93 13.23 1.39
N VAL A 70 8.07 13.86 1.68
CA VAL A 70 9.34 13.24 2.17
C VAL A 70 9.20 12.56 3.55
N SER A 71 8.03 12.66 4.19
CA SER A 71 7.83 12.18 5.57
C SER A 71 7.17 10.81 5.68
N ILE A 72 6.59 10.25 4.62
CA ILE A 72 5.90 8.94 4.65
C ILE A 72 6.77 7.85 4.00
N GLY A 73 7.06 6.78 4.75
CA GLY A 73 7.48 5.50 4.16
C GLY A 73 8.83 5.47 3.42
N ASP A 74 9.72 6.45 3.66
CA ASP A 74 11.02 6.54 2.98
C ASP A 74 12.06 5.50 3.48
N PHE A 75 11.73 4.64 4.46
CA PHE A 75 12.67 3.70 5.11
C PHE A 75 13.31 2.69 4.14
N PHE A 76 12.62 2.31 3.06
CA PHE A 76 13.17 1.40 2.03
C PHE A 76 13.18 1.97 0.59
N HIS A 77 12.81 3.24 0.40
CA HIS A 77 12.74 3.91 -0.91
C HIS A 77 11.89 3.20 -2.00
N TYR A 78 11.04 2.22 -1.65
CA TYR A 78 10.18 1.53 -2.62
C TYR A 78 8.99 2.38 -3.05
N TYR A 79 8.50 3.22 -2.14
CA TYR A 79 7.34 4.06 -2.36
C TYR A 79 7.72 5.52 -2.15
N LYS A 80 7.22 6.38 -3.05
CA LYS A 80 7.23 7.83 -2.89
C LYS A 80 5.81 8.30 -2.73
N TRP A 81 5.63 9.26 -1.83
CA TRP A 81 4.33 9.87 -1.59
C TRP A 81 4.30 11.27 -2.19
N TYR A 82 3.17 11.60 -2.81
CA TYR A 82 2.94 12.91 -3.41
C TYR A 82 1.62 13.48 -2.90
N SER A 83 1.61 14.77 -2.60
CA SER A 83 0.37 15.51 -2.47
C SER A 83 -0.16 15.86 -3.86
N GLY A 84 -1.47 15.99 -3.98
CA GLY A 84 -2.11 16.38 -5.21
C GLY A 84 -3.50 16.93 -5.00
N LYS A 85 -4.12 17.37 -6.09
CA LYS A 85 -5.51 17.82 -6.12
C LYS A 85 -6.22 17.13 -7.28
N ASN A 86 -7.49 16.76 -7.08
CA ASN A 86 -8.35 16.34 -8.18
C ASN A 86 -9.69 17.06 -8.10
N GLU A 87 -10.53 16.90 -9.12
CA GLU A 87 -11.81 17.62 -9.24
C GLU A 87 -12.78 17.34 -8.08
N ASN A 88 -12.65 16.17 -7.44
CA ASN A 88 -13.55 15.72 -6.37
C ASN A 88 -12.97 15.91 -4.96
N HIS A 89 -11.65 16.07 -4.81
CA HIS A 89 -10.95 16.07 -3.54
C HIS A 89 -9.91 17.20 -3.51
N PRO A 90 -10.05 18.17 -2.58
CA PRO A 90 -9.18 19.35 -2.51
C PRO A 90 -7.75 19.02 -2.07
N MET A 91 -7.53 17.82 -1.50
CA MET A 91 -6.23 17.26 -1.18
C MET A 91 -6.30 15.73 -1.26
N ILE A 92 -5.39 15.12 -2.03
CA ILE A 92 -5.19 13.67 -2.09
C ILE A 92 -3.74 13.32 -1.81
N LEU A 93 -3.52 12.10 -1.35
CA LEU A 93 -2.20 11.50 -1.19
C LEU A 93 -2.02 10.38 -2.19
N ILE A 94 -0.89 10.38 -2.87
CA ILE A 94 -0.59 9.45 -3.94
C ILE A 94 0.63 8.65 -3.54
N LYS A 95 0.42 7.36 -3.21
CA LYS A 95 1.49 6.39 -2.97
C LYS A 95 1.90 5.80 -4.31
N LYS A 96 3.07 6.22 -4.80
CA LYS A 96 3.66 5.73 -6.05
C LYS A 96 4.74 4.72 -5.72
N CYS A 97 4.66 3.54 -6.31
CA CYS A 97 5.78 2.62 -6.32
C CYS A 97 6.83 3.08 -7.35
N ASP A 98 8.07 3.28 -6.91
CA ASP A 98 9.20 3.64 -7.77
C ASP A 98 10.03 2.43 -8.23
N GLY A 99 9.64 1.23 -7.78
CA GLY A 99 10.33 -0.03 -8.03
C GLY A 99 11.69 -0.13 -7.32
N LEU A 100 12.25 -1.34 -7.25
CA LEU A 100 13.63 -1.56 -6.80
C LEU A 100 14.64 -1.16 -7.89
N LYS A 101 14.70 0.12 -8.26
CA LYS A 101 15.81 0.61 -9.11
C LYS A 101 17.15 0.59 -8.37
N VAL A 102 17.12 0.60 -7.03
CA VAL A 102 18.30 0.79 -6.16
C VAL A 102 19.22 -0.43 -6.09
N PHE A 103 18.79 -1.63 -6.50
CA PHE A 103 19.61 -2.86 -6.40
C PHE A 103 19.70 -3.70 -7.68
N GLY A 104 19.26 -3.20 -8.84
CA GLY A 104 19.30 -3.96 -10.10
C GLY A 104 18.37 -5.19 -10.15
N LEU A 105 17.53 -5.38 -9.13
CA LEU A 105 16.60 -6.50 -8.98
C LEU A 105 15.19 -6.13 -9.46
N SER A 106 15.08 -5.47 -10.61
CA SER A 106 13.79 -5.02 -11.17
C SER A 106 12.79 -6.15 -11.43
N SER A 107 13.27 -7.39 -11.59
CA SER A 107 12.45 -8.61 -11.73
C SER A 107 11.89 -9.16 -10.41
N LEU A 108 12.33 -8.68 -9.25
CA LEU A 108 11.84 -9.12 -7.94
C LEU A 108 10.66 -8.28 -7.41
N PHE A 109 10.28 -7.20 -8.09
CA PHE A 109 9.16 -6.40 -7.62
C PHE A 109 7.83 -7.08 -7.93
N ARG A 110 7.24 -7.63 -6.88
CA ARG A 110 5.97 -8.37 -6.89
C ARG A 110 4.80 -7.40 -7.00
N VAL A 111 4.37 -7.14 -8.23
CA VAL A 111 3.19 -6.29 -8.55
C VAL A 111 1.95 -6.77 -7.79
N ASP A 112 1.85 -8.08 -7.57
CA ASP A 112 0.83 -8.73 -6.75
C ASP A 112 0.79 -8.17 -5.32
N LEU A 113 1.92 -7.81 -4.70
CA LEU A 113 1.89 -7.23 -3.35
C LEU A 113 1.29 -5.81 -3.33
N VAL A 114 1.45 -5.03 -4.41
CA VAL A 114 0.79 -3.71 -4.50
C VAL A 114 -0.70 -3.89 -4.78
N CYS A 115 -1.08 -4.89 -5.60
CA CYS A 115 -2.48 -5.25 -5.81
C CYS A 115 -3.16 -5.69 -4.50
N ARG A 116 -2.44 -6.45 -3.68
CA ARG A 116 -2.85 -6.83 -2.33
C ARG A 116 -3.07 -5.64 -1.41
N ASP A 117 -2.14 -4.69 -1.42
CA ASP A 117 -2.30 -3.45 -0.66
C ASP A 117 -3.55 -2.67 -1.10
N ILE A 118 -3.83 -2.60 -2.41
CA ILE A 118 -5.06 -2.01 -2.95
C ILE A 118 -6.30 -2.74 -2.43
N ALA A 119 -6.33 -4.07 -2.53
CA ALA A 119 -7.46 -4.88 -2.10
C ALA A 119 -7.73 -4.71 -0.60
N VAL A 120 -6.73 -4.95 0.26
CA VAL A 120 -6.90 -4.85 1.71
C VAL A 120 -7.18 -3.41 2.15
N SER A 121 -6.48 -2.42 1.61
CA SER A 121 -6.77 -0.99 1.88
C SER A 121 -8.22 -0.66 1.57
N SER A 122 -8.77 -1.16 0.45
CA SER A 122 -10.17 -0.92 0.10
C SER A 122 -11.17 -1.56 1.07
N MET A 123 -10.85 -2.73 1.64
CA MET A 123 -11.72 -3.39 2.61
C MET A 123 -11.76 -2.63 3.94
N VAL A 124 -10.61 -2.15 4.41
CA VAL A 124 -10.49 -1.53 5.74
C VAL A 124 -10.80 -0.02 5.76
N SER A 125 -10.89 0.62 4.58
CA SER A 125 -11.06 2.07 4.42
C SER A 125 -12.30 2.69 5.08
N GLY A 126 -13.28 1.86 5.48
CA GLY A 126 -14.45 2.32 6.23
C GLY A 126 -14.17 2.62 7.71
N HIS A 127 -13.07 2.09 8.26
CA HIS A 127 -12.77 2.20 9.68
C HIS A 127 -11.80 3.36 9.97
N LYS A 128 -12.07 4.13 11.04
CA LYS A 128 -11.43 5.42 11.34
C LYS A 128 -9.92 5.34 11.57
N ASN A 129 -9.38 4.19 11.93
CA ASN A 129 -7.95 4.00 12.22
C ASN A 129 -7.16 3.48 11.01
N PHE A 130 -7.72 3.54 9.81
CA PHE A 130 -7.02 3.26 8.55
C PHE A 130 -7.06 4.48 7.64
N LEU A 131 -6.02 4.67 6.82
CA LEU A 131 -6.04 5.73 5.83
C LEU A 131 -7.01 5.36 4.70
N LYS A 132 -8.02 6.21 4.49
CA LYS A 132 -9.08 5.96 3.50
C LYS A 132 -8.51 5.95 2.08
N LEU A 133 -8.56 4.79 1.42
CA LEU A 133 -8.32 4.63 0.00
C LEU A 133 -9.50 5.24 -0.77
N VAL A 134 -9.19 6.14 -1.70
CA VAL A 134 -10.14 6.72 -2.65
C VAL A 134 -10.16 5.90 -3.94
N GLY A 135 -9.00 5.37 -4.33
CA GLY A 135 -8.88 4.58 -5.54
C GLY A 135 -7.45 4.23 -5.91
N CYS A 136 -7.26 3.77 -7.14
CA CYS A 136 -5.94 3.42 -7.67
C CYS A 136 -5.84 3.70 -9.17
N CYS A 137 -4.61 3.71 -9.69
CA CYS A 137 -4.31 3.72 -11.11
C CYS A 137 -3.48 2.49 -11.46
N LEU A 138 -3.94 1.71 -12.43
CA LEU A 138 -3.29 0.46 -12.87
C LEU A 138 -2.56 0.60 -14.21
N GLU A 139 -2.63 1.77 -14.85
CA GLU A 139 -2.11 2.05 -16.20
C GLU A 139 -0.63 2.46 -16.23
N LEU A 140 -0.08 2.92 -15.10
CA LEU A 140 1.31 3.36 -14.98
C LEU A 140 2.29 2.17 -14.96
N GLU A 141 3.60 2.42 -14.94
CA GLU A 141 4.61 1.36 -14.90
C GLU A 141 4.40 0.39 -13.72
N TYR A 142 4.00 0.90 -12.56
CA TYR A 142 3.52 0.16 -11.39
C TYR A 142 2.18 0.74 -10.94
N PRO A 143 1.32 -0.06 -10.26
CA PRO A 143 0.11 0.47 -9.66
C PRO A 143 0.41 1.66 -8.72
N VAL A 144 -0.48 2.63 -8.72
CA VAL A 144 -0.42 3.82 -7.87
C VAL A 144 -1.69 3.89 -7.06
N MET A 145 -1.58 4.18 -5.76
CA MET A 145 -2.72 4.24 -4.85
C MET A 145 -3.04 5.71 -4.53
N VAL A 146 -4.34 6.01 -4.43
CA VAL A 146 -4.85 7.36 -4.15
C VAL A 146 -5.65 7.30 -2.87
N TYR A 147 -5.23 8.09 -1.88
CA TYR A 147 -5.85 8.18 -0.57
C TYR A 147 -6.45 9.57 -0.35
N ASN A 148 -7.41 9.65 0.58
CA ASN A 148 -7.90 10.93 1.05
C ASN A 148 -6.75 11.67 1.75
N GLY A 149 -6.57 12.96 1.43
CA GLY A 149 -5.49 13.75 2.00
C GLY A 149 -5.71 14.01 3.49
N VAL A 150 -4.63 13.94 4.28
CA VAL A 150 -4.59 14.49 5.64
C VAL A 150 -3.78 15.78 5.61
N LYS A 151 -4.26 16.89 6.18
CA LYS A 151 -3.38 18.04 6.39
C LYS A 151 -2.47 17.76 7.58
N LYS A 152 -1.18 18.06 7.38
CA LYS A 152 -0.08 18.13 8.38
C LYS A 152 0.63 16.83 8.78
N HIS A 153 1.97 16.98 8.79
CA HIS A 153 3.01 16.19 9.47
C HIS A 153 2.88 14.66 9.44
N TYR A 154 3.33 14.08 8.34
CA TYR A 154 3.29 12.65 8.14
C TYR A 154 4.40 11.85 8.83
N ARG A 155 5.39 12.53 9.42
CA ARG A 155 6.48 11.86 10.14
C ARG A 155 6.13 11.77 11.61
N LEU A 156 5.56 10.64 12.02
CA LEU A 156 5.34 10.37 13.43
C LEU A 156 6.64 9.89 14.07
N LYS A 157 7.30 10.76 14.82
CA LYS A 157 8.32 10.33 15.78
C LYS A 157 7.64 10.01 17.10
N ILE A 158 7.24 8.75 17.27
CA ILE A 158 6.50 8.29 18.45
C ILE A 158 7.25 8.65 19.74
N SER A 159 8.58 8.46 19.76
CA SER A 159 9.45 8.76 20.92
C SER A 159 9.46 10.23 21.34
N GLU A 160 9.22 11.16 20.42
CA GLU A 160 9.18 12.61 20.72
C GLU A 160 7.80 13.08 21.19
N GLN A 161 6.78 12.22 21.22
CA GLN A 161 5.44 12.60 21.63
C GLN A 161 5.25 12.51 23.16
N PRO A 162 4.46 13.43 23.77
CA PRO A 162 4.07 13.32 25.17
C PRO A 162 3.39 11.98 25.47
N TRP A 163 3.59 11.45 26.68
CA TRP A 163 3.05 10.15 27.09
C TRP A 163 1.55 9.98 26.76
N LYS A 164 0.73 10.97 27.11
CA LYS A 164 -0.71 10.97 26.83
C LYS A 164 -1.02 10.78 25.34
N ARG A 165 -0.22 11.38 24.45
CA ARG A 165 -0.40 11.25 23.00
C ARG A 165 0.09 9.89 22.50
N ARG A 166 1.21 9.38 23.03
CA ARG A 166 1.67 8.01 22.73
C ARG A 166 0.62 6.97 23.08
N MET A 167 0.02 7.06 24.27
CA MET A 167 -1.06 6.17 24.68
C MET A 167 -2.27 6.24 23.77
N LYS A 168 -2.63 7.44 23.29
CA LYS A 168 -3.74 7.60 22.34
C LYS A 168 -3.45 6.93 20.99
N ILE A 169 -2.22 7.07 20.50
CA ILE A 169 -1.78 6.43 19.26
C ILE A 169 -1.78 4.91 19.43
N ALA A 170 -1.29 4.40 20.56
CA ALA A 170 -1.31 2.97 20.88
C ALA A 170 -2.72 2.40 20.91
N GLU A 171 -3.67 3.11 21.54
CA GLU A 171 -5.09 2.74 21.55
C GLU A 171 -5.68 2.68 20.12
N ASP A 172 -5.40 3.71 19.31
CA ASP A 172 -5.89 3.79 17.93
C ASP A 172 -5.34 2.64 17.05
N ILE A 173 -4.06 2.29 17.21
CA ILE A 173 -3.43 1.18 16.46
C ILE A 173 -3.87 -0.20 16.98
N ALA A 174 -4.02 -0.37 18.29
CA ALA A 174 -4.60 -1.59 18.85
C ALA A 174 -6.04 -1.80 18.35
N THR A 175 -6.82 -0.73 18.23
CA THR A 175 -8.17 -0.78 17.65
C THR A 175 -8.14 -1.20 16.18
N ALA A 176 -7.18 -0.69 15.39
CA ALA A 176 -7.00 -1.10 14.00
C ALA A 176 -6.63 -2.59 13.88
N LEU A 177 -5.69 -3.09 14.69
CA LEU A 177 -5.31 -4.50 14.69
C LEU A 177 -6.46 -5.42 15.10
N ALA A 178 -7.19 -5.06 16.17
CA ALA A 178 -8.36 -5.81 16.58
C ALA A 178 -9.41 -5.90 15.46
N TYR A 179 -9.61 -4.81 14.72
CA TYR A 179 -10.50 -4.80 13.56
C TYR A 179 -10.04 -5.79 12.47
N LEU A 180 -8.74 -5.80 12.12
CA LEU A 180 -8.19 -6.77 11.16
C LEU A 180 -8.38 -8.22 11.62
N HIS A 181 -8.19 -8.48 12.91
CA HIS A 181 -8.25 -9.84 13.46
C HIS A 181 -9.67 -10.37 13.64
N THR A 182 -10.67 -9.50 13.79
CA THR A 182 -12.01 -9.92 14.25
C THR A 182 -13.19 -9.47 13.39
N ALA A 183 -13.04 -8.45 12.54
CA ALA A 183 -14.17 -7.89 11.79
C ALA A 183 -14.45 -8.59 10.44
N PHE A 184 -13.57 -9.52 10.04
CA PHE A 184 -13.67 -10.26 8.79
C PHE A 184 -13.94 -11.74 9.05
N PRO A 185 -14.54 -12.48 8.09
CA PRO A 185 -14.79 -13.92 8.24
C PRO A 185 -13.52 -14.73 8.54
N ARG A 186 -12.38 -14.25 8.05
CA ARG A 186 -11.05 -14.82 8.28
C ARG A 186 -10.13 -13.73 8.85
N PRO A 187 -9.39 -13.98 9.95
CA PRO A 187 -8.50 -12.99 10.54
C PRO A 187 -7.43 -12.53 9.55
N PHE A 188 -7.24 -11.22 9.44
CA PHE A 188 -6.15 -10.62 8.66
C PHE A 188 -4.93 -10.37 9.54
N VAL A 189 -3.81 -11.02 9.24
CA VAL A 189 -2.51 -10.77 9.88
C VAL A 189 -1.78 -9.68 9.09
N TYR A 190 -1.54 -8.54 9.73
CA TYR A 190 -1.00 -7.32 9.13
C TYR A 190 0.49 -7.45 8.73
N ARG A 191 1.32 -8.03 9.61
CA ARG A 191 2.73 -8.36 9.36
C ARG A 191 3.65 -7.19 8.97
N ASN A 192 3.24 -5.94 9.11
CA ASN A 192 4.04 -4.79 8.67
C ASN A 192 4.10 -3.67 9.72
N MET A 193 4.21 -4.06 10.99
CA MET A 193 4.19 -3.16 12.13
C MET A 193 5.50 -2.38 12.26
N TYR A 194 5.58 -1.25 11.56
CA TYR A 194 6.67 -0.30 11.62
C TYR A 194 6.13 1.09 12.00
N PRO A 195 6.88 1.91 12.77
CA PRO A 195 6.50 3.29 13.06
C PRO A 195 6.15 4.10 11.80
N GLU A 196 6.84 3.85 10.69
CA GLU A 196 6.66 4.54 9.40
C GLU A 196 5.32 4.23 8.73
N ASN A 197 4.66 3.14 9.13
CA ASN A 197 3.34 2.76 8.64
C ASN A 197 2.20 3.29 9.53
N ILE A 198 2.53 4.17 10.48
CA ILE A 198 1.56 4.85 11.33
C ILE A 198 1.59 6.35 11.00
N LEU A 199 0.48 6.83 10.44
CA LEU A 199 0.25 8.23 10.16
C LEU A 199 -0.66 8.86 11.21
N LEU A 200 -0.61 10.19 11.33
CA LEU A 200 -1.60 10.96 12.06
C LEU A 200 -2.40 11.81 11.08
N ASP A 201 -3.71 11.92 11.31
CA ASP A 201 -4.53 12.90 10.61
C ASP A 201 -4.55 14.27 11.32
N GLU A 202 -5.35 15.19 10.78
CA GLU A 202 -5.52 16.56 11.30
C GLU A 202 -5.98 16.60 12.76
N ASP A 203 -6.78 15.61 13.16
CA ASP A 203 -7.35 15.49 14.50
C ASP A 203 -6.42 14.73 15.46
N GLY A 204 -5.27 14.27 14.95
CA GLY A 204 -4.29 13.50 15.72
C GLY A 204 -4.68 12.03 15.91
N VAL A 205 -5.63 11.51 15.13
CA VAL A 205 -6.03 10.10 15.12
C VAL A 205 -5.01 9.30 14.34
N ALA A 206 -4.57 8.18 14.90
CA ALA A 206 -3.61 7.31 14.22
C ALA A 206 -4.27 6.50 13.09
N LYS A 207 -3.59 6.43 11.94
CA LYS A 207 -3.99 5.69 10.75
C LYS A 207 -2.92 4.67 10.39
N LEU A 208 -3.29 3.40 10.34
CA LEU A 208 -2.43 2.34 9.82
C LEU A 208 -2.48 2.33 8.29
N ILE A 209 -1.32 2.11 7.65
CA ILE A 209 -1.15 2.04 6.19
C ILE A 209 -0.32 0.80 5.78
N ASP A 210 -0.20 0.57 4.48
CA ASP A 210 0.71 -0.43 3.87
C ASP A 210 0.42 -1.90 4.22
N PHE A 211 -0.54 -2.48 3.49
CA PHE A 211 -1.00 -3.85 3.63
C PHE A 211 -0.35 -4.82 2.63
N THR A 212 0.77 -4.41 2.03
CA THR A 212 1.54 -5.17 1.04
C THR A 212 1.79 -6.63 1.43
N TYR A 213 2.01 -6.90 2.73
CA TYR A 213 2.30 -8.24 3.26
C TYR A 213 1.16 -8.90 4.04
N CYS A 214 -0.02 -8.27 4.04
CA CYS A 214 -1.18 -8.75 4.79
C CYS A 214 -1.63 -10.11 4.26
N VAL A 215 -2.03 -11.02 5.15
CA VAL A 215 -2.52 -12.36 4.78
C VAL A 215 -3.75 -12.70 5.62
N SER A 216 -4.63 -13.55 5.10
CA SER A 216 -5.72 -14.12 5.91
C SER A 216 -5.33 -15.48 6.47
N ILE A 217 -5.71 -15.77 7.71
CA ILE A 217 -5.65 -17.13 8.25
C ILE A 217 -6.74 -17.97 7.57
N PRO A 218 -6.44 -19.17 7.03
CA PRO A 218 -7.45 -20.04 6.44
C PRO A 218 -8.57 -20.41 7.42
N GLU A 219 -9.74 -20.74 6.88
CA GLU A 219 -10.88 -21.15 7.70
C GLU A 219 -10.55 -22.41 8.50
N GLY A 220 -10.88 -22.42 9.79
CA GLY A 220 -10.60 -23.53 10.70
C GLY A 220 -9.15 -23.57 11.22
N GLU A 221 -8.26 -22.72 10.72
CA GLU A 221 -6.86 -22.66 11.13
C GLU A 221 -6.60 -21.57 12.17
N THR A 222 -5.48 -21.67 12.87
CA THR A 222 -5.02 -20.68 13.87
C THR A 222 -3.76 -19.93 13.44
N PHE A 223 -3.19 -20.28 12.28
CA PHE A 223 -2.01 -19.67 11.71
C PHE A 223 -1.97 -19.89 10.20
N VAL A 224 -1.04 -19.20 9.53
CA VAL A 224 -0.75 -19.39 8.10
C VAL A 224 0.75 -19.46 7.87
N ASN A 225 1.18 -20.31 6.94
CA ASN A 225 2.56 -20.40 6.51
C ASN A 225 2.82 -19.45 5.33
N VAL A 226 3.85 -18.62 5.43
CA VAL A 226 4.20 -17.62 4.42
C VAL A 226 5.59 -17.90 3.85
N VAL A 227 5.68 -17.88 2.51
CA VAL A 227 6.91 -18.16 1.77
C VAL A 227 7.85 -16.94 1.74
N ASP A 228 7.28 -15.73 1.70
CA ASP A 228 8.01 -14.47 1.67
C ASP A 228 8.46 -14.07 3.09
N LYS A 229 9.52 -14.75 3.56
CA LYS A 229 10.15 -14.55 4.88
C LYS A 229 10.94 -13.25 5.00
N ALA A 230 11.28 -12.61 3.88
CA ALA A 230 12.47 -11.78 3.77
C ALA A 230 12.41 -10.36 4.37
N LYS A 231 11.25 -9.83 4.80
CA LYS A 231 11.14 -8.38 5.12
C LYS A 231 10.09 -8.01 6.17
N VAL A 232 9.85 -8.88 7.14
CA VAL A 232 8.95 -8.52 8.24
C VAL A 232 9.77 -7.89 9.37
N PHE A 233 9.21 -6.92 10.11
CA PHE A 233 9.81 -6.36 11.34
C PHE A 233 10.36 -7.44 12.28
N TYR A 234 9.72 -8.62 12.31
CA TYR A 234 10.16 -9.80 13.05
C TYR A 234 11.55 -10.32 12.67
N SER A 235 12.02 -10.15 11.43
CA SER A 235 13.36 -10.62 11.01
C SER A 235 14.50 -9.75 11.54
N TYR A 236 14.19 -8.53 12.01
CA TYR A 236 15.18 -7.62 12.61
C TYR A 236 15.35 -7.81 14.12
N LEU A 237 14.47 -8.58 14.79
CA LEU A 237 14.36 -8.63 16.25
C LEU A 237 14.74 -9.98 16.90
N ASN A 238 15.74 -10.68 16.34
CA ASN A 238 16.43 -11.88 16.84
C ASN A 238 15.91 -13.28 16.46
N ASP A 239 16.88 -14.21 16.52
CA ASP A 239 16.93 -15.69 16.39
C ASP A 239 15.81 -16.53 17.03
N TYR A 240 14.69 -15.94 17.47
CA TYR A 240 13.55 -16.69 17.98
C TYR A 240 12.77 -17.33 16.83
N ASP A 241 13.27 -18.46 16.35
CA ASP A 241 12.61 -19.50 15.55
C ASP A 241 11.50 -19.05 14.56
N ASN A 242 11.72 -17.92 13.87
CA ASN A 242 10.91 -17.52 12.72
C ASN A 242 11.41 -18.19 11.43
N SER A 243 12.22 -19.24 11.58
CA SER A 243 12.69 -20.11 10.51
C SER A 243 11.53 -20.82 9.81
N SER A 244 10.38 -21.00 10.48
CA SER A 244 9.20 -21.72 10.00
C SER A 244 8.36 -20.93 8.99
N GLY A 245 8.33 -19.59 9.06
CA GLY A 245 7.41 -18.77 8.26
C GLY A 245 5.95 -18.86 8.75
N VAL A 246 5.72 -19.22 10.01
CA VAL A 246 4.38 -19.29 10.61
C VAL A 246 3.97 -17.92 11.14
N VAL A 247 2.82 -17.41 10.71
CA VAL A 247 2.26 -16.13 11.19
C VAL A 247 0.81 -16.29 11.65
N SER A 248 0.45 -15.51 12.67
CA SER A 248 -0.89 -15.48 13.28
C SER A 248 -1.14 -14.09 13.88
N GLU A 249 -2.34 -13.84 14.40
CA GLU A 249 -2.68 -12.60 15.11
C GLU A 249 -1.70 -12.32 16.27
N LYS A 250 -1.22 -13.38 16.92
CA LYS A 250 -0.24 -13.29 18.02
C LYS A 250 1.08 -12.67 17.57
N THR A 251 1.46 -12.90 16.31
CA THR A 251 2.68 -12.26 15.77
C THR A 251 2.49 -10.75 15.72
N ASP A 252 1.37 -10.25 15.20
CA ASP A 252 1.07 -8.81 15.17
C ASP A 252 1.02 -8.20 16.57
N VAL A 253 0.45 -8.90 17.55
CA VAL A 253 0.41 -8.46 18.95
C VAL A 253 1.83 -8.34 19.52
N PHE A 254 2.71 -9.29 19.21
CA PHE A 254 4.11 -9.23 19.63
C PHE A 254 4.85 -8.03 19.02
N ALA A 255 4.74 -7.81 17.70
CA ALA A 255 5.35 -6.64 17.06
C ALA A 255 4.76 -5.31 17.56
N PHE A 256 3.44 -5.27 17.80
CA PHE A 256 2.80 -4.12 18.40
C PHE A 256 3.42 -3.80 19.77
N GLY A 257 3.60 -4.81 20.64
CA GLY A 257 4.22 -4.61 21.94
C GLY A 257 5.62 -4.00 21.85
N LEU A 258 6.44 -4.49 20.92
CA LEU A 258 7.81 -4.02 20.68
C LEU A 258 7.89 -2.56 20.22
N LEU A 259 6.86 -2.05 19.55
CA LEU A 259 6.82 -0.66 19.10
C LEU A 259 6.81 0.36 20.26
N TRP A 260 6.37 -0.08 21.45
CA TRP A 260 6.13 0.78 22.61
C TRP A 260 7.14 0.61 23.75
N VAL A 261 8.11 -0.30 23.59
CA VAL A 261 9.25 -0.49 24.51
C VAL A 261 10.34 0.52 24.17
#